data_AF-A0A5S4TEK0-F1
#
_entry.id   AF-A0A5S4TEK0-F1
#
_cell.length_a   1.000
_cell.length_b   1.000
_cell.length_c   1.000
_cell.angle_alpha   90.00
_cell.angle_beta   90.00
_cell.angle_gamma   90.00
#
_symmetry.space_group_name_H-M   'P 1'
#
loop_
_entity.id
_entity.type
_entity.pdbx_description
1 polymer ?
#
loop_
_entity_poly.entity_id
_entity_poly.type
_entity_poly.pdbx_seq_one_letter_code
_entity_poly.pdbx_strand_id
1 'polypeptide(L)' 'TIIMVTHEPEIAAYAKRQIVIRDGIISSDSAQVEKEEN' A
#
# COMPACT_ATOMS: atom_id res chain seq x y z
N THR A 1 -4.70 0.72 -14.04
CA THR A 1 -4.71 0.34 -12.62
C THR A 1 -3.83 -0.87 -12.42
N ILE A 2 -2.90 -0.82 -11.48
CA ILE A 2 -1.98 -1.92 -11.16
C ILE A 2 -2.26 -2.34 -9.73
N ILE A 3 -2.39 -3.65 -9.50
CA ILE A 3 -2.44 -4.25 -8.16
C ILE A 3 -1.24 -5.18 -8.08
N MET A 4 -0.35 -4.93 -7.13
CA MET A 4 0.81 -5.78 -6.87
C MET A 4 0.67 -6.44 -5.50
N VAL A 5 1.23 -7.63 -5.38
CA VAL A 5 1.30 -8.38 -4.13
C VAL A 5 2.77 -8.65 -3.86
N THR A 6 3.23 -8.32 -2.67
CA THR A 6 4.62 -8.42 -2.25
C THR A 6 4.64 -8.64 -0.74
N HIS A 7 5.63 -9.40 -0.27
CA HIS A 7 5.89 -9.54 1.16
C HIS A 7 6.99 -8.57 1.63
N GLU A 8 7.64 -7.89 0.71
CA GLU A 8 8.73 -6.94 0.90
C GLU A 8 8.17 -5.52 1.19
N PRO A 9 8.26 -5.00 2.43
CA PRO A 9 7.68 -3.71 2.80
C PRO A 9 8.27 -2.53 2.01
N GLU A 10 9.56 -2.59 1.69
CA GLU A 10 10.27 -1.59 0.90
C GLU A 10 9.73 -1.47 -0.52
N ILE A 11 9.19 -2.55 -1.09
CA ILE A 11 8.56 -2.52 -2.41
C ILE A 11 7.14 -1.95 -2.30
N ALA A 12 6.37 -2.34 -1.28
CA ALA A 12 5.04 -1.81 -1.03
C ALA A 12 5.03 -0.29 -0.78
N ALA A 13 6.14 0.26 -0.26
CA ALA A 13 6.34 1.69 -0.01
C ALA A 13 6.17 2.58 -1.26
N TYR A 14 6.41 2.04 -2.46
CA TYR A 14 6.25 2.75 -3.73
C TYR A 14 4.80 2.80 -4.24
N ALA A 15 3.90 1.99 -3.67
CA ALA A 15 2.51 1.96 -4.08
C ALA A 15 1.75 3.16 -3.50
N LYS A 16 0.94 3.82 -4.34
CA LYS A 16 0.04 4.93 -3.92
C LYS A 16 -0.95 4.52 -2.83
N ARG A 17 -1.27 3.23 -2.73
CA ARG A 17 -2.14 2.65 -1.71
C ARG A 17 -1.57 1.32 -1.26
N GLN A 18 -1.53 1.10 0.04
CA GLN A 18 -1.09 -0.15 0.66
C GLN A 18 -2.25 -0.75 1.44
N ILE A 19 -2.52 -2.03 1.19
CA ILE A 19 -3.56 -2.79 1.88
C ILE A 19 -2.89 -4.01 2.50
N VAL A 20 -3.08 -4.22 3.80
CA VAL A 20 -2.58 -5.40 4.51
C VAL A 20 -3.74 -6.31 4.83
N ILE A 21 -3.66 -7.56 4.37
CA ILE A 21 -4.69 -8.58 4.62
C ILE A 21 -4.15 -9.60 5.63
N ARG A 22 -4.96 -9.93 6.63
CA ARG A 22 -4.69 -10.97 7.62
C ARG A 22 -5.95 -11.81 7.79
N ASP A 23 -5.82 -13.12 7.63
CA ASP A 23 -6.93 -14.10 7.75
C ASP A 23 -8.14 -13.76 6.85
N GLY A 24 -7.87 -13.20 5.65
CA GLY A 24 -8.91 -12.80 4.69
C GLY A 24 -9.60 -11.47 5.01
N ILE A 25 -9.20 -10.79 6.09
CA ILE A 25 -9.75 -9.49 6.51
C ILE A 25 -8.74 -8.38 6.22
N ILE A 26 -9.24 -7.22 5.78
CA ILE A 26 -8.41 -6.01 5.63
C ILE A 26 -8.05 -5.52 7.03
N SER A 27 -6.77 -5.65 7.37
CA SER A 27 -6.20 -5.23 8.66
C SER A 27 -5.68 -3.79 8.64
N SER A 28 -5.28 -3.29 7.48
CA SER A 28 -4.87 -1.89 7.26
C SER A 28 -5.14 -1.47 5.83
N ASP A 29 -5.49 -0.19 5.65
CA ASP A 29 -5.70 0.45 4.36
C ASP A 29 -5.17 1.88 4.44
N SER A 30 -4.07 2.16 3.76
CA SER A 30 -3.45 3.48 3.70
C SER A 30 -3.33 3.94 2.26
N ALA A 31 -3.84 5.14 1.98
CA ALA A 31 -3.53 5.87 0.76
C ALA A 31 -2.38 6.84 1.09
N GLN A 32 -1.27 6.77 0.35
CA GLN A 32 -0.28 7.83 0.39
C GLN A 32 -0.93 9.09 -0.20
N VAL A 33 -1.10 10.09 0.65
CA VAL A 33 -1.39 11.45 0.17
C VAL A 33 -0.06 11.96 -0.36
N GLU A 34 0.05 12.10 -1.69
CA GLU A 34 1.19 12.78 -2.30
C GLU A 34 1.24 14.18 -1.68
N LYS A 35 2.20 14.42 -0.79
CA LYS A 35 2.53 15.79 -0.41
C LYS A 35 3.13 16.39 -1.67
N GLU A 36 2.39 17.29 -2.31
CA GLU A 36 2.94 18.17 -3.34
C GLU A 36 4.10 18.93 -2.70
N GLU A 37 5.33 18.48 -2.96
CA GLU A 37 6.53 19.28 -2.74
C GLU A 37 6.48 20.41 -3.78
N ASN A 38 6.14 21.61 -3.31
CA ASN A 38 6.06 22.84 -4.08
C ASN A 38 7.36 23.64 -3.94
#